data_AF-A0AAV5VGL5-F1
#
_entry.id   AF-A0AAV5VGL5-F1
#
_cell.length_a   1.000
_cell.length_b   1.000
_cell.length_c   1.000
_cell.angle_alpha   90.00
_cell.angle_beta   90.00
_cell.angle_gamma   90.00
#
_symmetry.space_group_name_H-M   'P 1'
#
loop_
_entity.id
_entity.type
_entity.pdbx_description
1 polymer ?
#
loop_
_entity_poly.entity_id
_entity_poly.type
_entity_poly.pdbx_seq_one_letter_code
_entity_poly.pdbx_strand_id
1 'polypeptide(L)'
;FKAINTNITVDMANQFKSIVERFDDCFTPPLSAVIKKVTAEELQQLVDLHNKLIAKEITVPTSRAEGLVILKQAVPSLYDDIVAANTDFESRLKQLMPEGQQHIYNLESGYFGVLKTRTQEGLVDYYLDVCHTYAALPAPQHDDFKKAFPETVSCLDEDLYKQMCNAAEQLKANNYKMDTKIMGLVGQIFQNKRFAKKN
;
A
#
# COMPACT_ATOMS: atom_id res chain seq x y z
N PHE A 1 1.73 19.23 0.84
CA PHE A 1 2.85 18.85 -0.05
C PHE A 1 2.29 17.81 -1.02
N LYS A 2 2.36 18.01 -2.34
CA LYS A 2 1.79 17.08 -3.35
C LYS A 2 2.66 15.82 -3.56
N ALA A 3 3.17 15.20 -2.49
CA ALA A 3 4.21 14.17 -2.56
C ALA A 3 3.82 12.93 -3.41
N ILE A 4 2.53 12.71 -3.64
CA ILE A 4 2.03 11.58 -4.44
C ILE A 4 1.86 11.92 -5.94
N ASN A 5 2.02 13.19 -6.31
CA ASN A 5 1.98 13.68 -7.69
C ASN A 5 3.31 14.30 -8.09
N THR A 6 4.42 13.72 -7.64
CA THR A 6 5.78 14.16 -7.94
C THR A 6 6.59 13.03 -8.52
N ASN A 7 7.51 13.38 -9.41
CA ASN A 7 8.56 12.48 -9.85
C ASN A 7 9.41 12.06 -8.65
N ILE A 8 9.96 10.86 -8.72
CA ILE A 8 10.84 10.29 -7.70
C ILE A 8 12.20 9.95 -8.31
N THR A 9 13.22 9.92 -7.46
CA THR A 9 14.56 9.43 -7.80
C THR A 9 14.74 8.00 -7.28
N VAL A 10 15.80 7.32 -7.72
CA VAL A 10 16.20 6.00 -7.18
C VAL A 10 16.48 6.08 -5.67
N ASP A 11 17.08 7.16 -5.19
CA ASP A 11 17.34 7.33 -3.75
C ASP A 11 16.05 7.41 -2.94
N MET A 12 15.04 8.14 -3.44
CA MET A 12 13.71 8.18 -2.82
C MET A 12 13.04 6.81 -2.87
N ALA A 13 13.14 6.09 -4.01
CA ALA A 13 12.60 4.75 -4.14
C ALA A 13 13.27 3.74 -3.19
N ASN A 14 14.58 3.86 -2.97
CA ASN A 14 15.31 3.06 -1.96
C ASN A 14 14.82 3.35 -0.53
N GLN A 15 14.51 4.60 -0.21
CA GLN A 15 13.92 4.94 1.09
C GLN A 15 12.53 4.30 1.26
N PHE A 16 11.69 4.34 0.23
CA PHE A 16 10.39 3.67 0.24
C PHE A 16 10.54 2.15 0.37
N LYS A 17 11.44 1.53 -0.42
CA LYS A 17 11.75 0.10 -0.32
C LYS A 17 12.20 -0.28 1.09
N SER A 18 13.08 0.50 1.71
CA SER A 18 13.53 0.26 3.09
C SER A 18 12.40 0.37 4.11
N ILE A 19 11.42 1.25 3.91
CA ILE A 19 10.22 1.31 4.76
C ILE A 19 9.41 0.02 4.57
N VAL A 20 9.12 -0.37 3.32
CA VAL A 20 8.35 -1.59 3.02
C VAL A 20 9.01 -2.83 3.61
N GLU A 21 10.34 -2.95 3.52
CA GLU A 21 11.11 -4.06 4.12
C GLU A 21 11.04 -4.14 5.66
N ARG A 22 10.67 -3.05 6.34
CA ARG A 22 10.47 -3.06 7.80
C ARG A 22 9.09 -3.55 8.22
N PHE A 23 8.18 -3.64 7.26
CA PHE A 23 6.82 -4.16 7.39
C PHE A 23 6.66 -5.41 6.52
N ASP A 24 7.75 -6.11 6.20
CA ASP A 24 7.74 -7.28 5.32
C ASP A 24 6.89 -8.44 5.88
N ASP A 25 6.74 -8.47 7.20
CA ASP A 25 5.88 -9.37 7.96
C ASP A 25 4.38 -9.03 7.85
N CYS A 26 4.02 -7.88 7.29
CA CYS A 26 2.64 -7.46 7.05
C CYS A 26 2.12 -7.85 5.66
N PHE A 27 2.96 -8.40 4.78
CA PHE A 27 2.60 -8.77 3.42
C PHE A 27 2.67 -10.28 3.22
N THR A 28 1.97 -10.79 2.19
CA THR A 28 2.04 -12.20 1.88
C THR A 28 3.47 -12.59 1.47
N PRO A 29 3.94 -13.81 1.78
CA PRO A 29 5.30 -14.22 1.50
C PRO A 29 5.73 -14.04 0.02
N PRO A 30 4.88 -14.33 -0.99
CA PRO A 30 5.23 -14.05 -2.38
C PRO A 30 5.47 -12.57 -2.68
N LEU A 31 4.66 -11.67 -2.13
CA LEU A 31 4.85 -10.23 -2.31
C LEU A 31 6.12 -9.74 -1.63
N SER A 32 6.37 -10.17 -0.39
CA SER A 32 7.61 -9.86 0.33
C SER A 32 8.86 -10.38 -0.39
N ALA A 33 8.77 -11.55 -1.01
CA ALA A 33 9.86 -12.11 -1.81
C ALA A 33 10.18 -11.26 -3.04
N VAL A 34 9.17 -10.69 -3.72
CA VAL A 34 9.37 -9.74 -4.82
C VAL A 34 10.15 -8.52 -4.33
N ILE A 35 9.68 -7.85 -3.27
CA ILE A 35 10.31 -6.62 -2.76
C ILE A 35 11.78 -6.84 -2.40
N LYS A 36 12.10 -7.98 -1.77
CA LYS A 36 13.47 -8.29 -1.33
C LYS A 36 14.43 -8.54 -2.48
N LYS A 37 13.97 -9.08 -3.62
CA LYS A 37 14.85 -9.38 -4.76
C LYS A 37 15.07 -8.21 -5.72
N VAL A 38 14.26 -7.14 -5.62
CA VAL A 38 14.36 -5.98 -6.52
C VAL A 38 15.80 -5.48 -6.55
N THR A 39 16.40 -5.61 -7.72
CA THR A 39 17.76 -5.14 -8.03
C THR A 39 17.79 -3.64 -8.25
N ALA A 40 18.99 -3.05 -8.33
CA ALA A 40 19.14 -1.62 -8.64
C ALA A 40 18.60 -1.26 -10.03
N GLU A 41 18.78 -2.15 -11.02
CA GLU A 41 18.26 -1.96 -12.38
C GLU A 41 16.73 -1.99 -12.40
N GLU A 42 16.13 -2.98 -11.75
CA GLU A 42 14.67 -3.09 -11.64
C GLU A 42 14.07 -1.91 -10.86
N LEU A 43 14.77 -1.44 -9.83
CA LEU A 43 14.35 -0.25 -9.09
C LEU A 43 14.37 1.00 -9.98
N GLN A 44 15.39 1.16 -10.83
CA GLN A 44 15.43 2.25 -11.81
C GLN A 44 14.26 2.14 -12.79
N GLN A 45 13.95 0.94 -13.30
CA GLN A 45 12.82 0.74 -14.21
C GLN A 45 11.47 1.04 -13.55
N LEU A 46 11.30 0.70 -12.26
CA LEU A 46 10.12 1.06 -11.46
C LEU A 46 10.00 2.58 -11.26
N VAL A 47 11.12 3.27 -11.04
CA VAL A 47 11.17 4.75 -10.95
C VAL A 47 10.77 5.37 -12.29
N ASP A 48 11.30 4.86 -13.41
CA ASP A 48 10.97 5.37 -14.74
C ASP A 48 9.49 5.15 -15.05
N LEU A 49 8.93 3.99 -14.69
CA LEU A 49 7.50 3.72 -14.81
C LEU A 49 6.67 4.70 -14.00
N HIS A 50 7.00 4.92 -12.72
CA HIS A 50 6.31 5.89 -11.87
C HIS A 50 6.35 7.29 -12.49
N ASN A 51 7.52 7.75 -12.92
CA ASN A 51 7.68 9.08 -13.51
C ASN A 51 6.90 9.23 -14.83
N LYS A 52 6.82 8.19 -15.67
CA LYS A 52 5.98 8.17 -16.87
C LYS A 52 4.49 8.22 -16.55
N LEU A 53 4.06 7.54 -15.49
CA LEU A 53 2.69 7.65 -14.99
C LEU A 53 2.43 9.10 -14.54
N ILE A 54 3.34 9.73 -13.78
CA ILE A 54 3.24 11.13 -13.36
C ILE A 54 3.13 12.08 -14.56
N ALA A 55 3.99 11.90 -15.56
CA ALA A 55 4.01 12.67 -16.79
C ALA A 55 2.80 12.40 -17.72
N LYS A 56 1.96 11.41 -17.39
CA LYS A 56 0.82 10.94 -18.21
C LYS A 56 1.24 10.38 -19.59
N GLU A 57 2.48 9.91 -19.70
CA GLU A 57 2.98 9.18 -20.87
C GLU A 57 2.43 7.75 -20.89
N ILE A 58 2.09 7.21 -19.72
CA ILE A 58 1.41 5.92 -19.54
C ILE A 58 0.09 6.19 -18.82
N THR A 59 -1.00 5.60 -19.32
CA THR A 59 -2.31 5.64 -18.69
C THR A 59 -2.27 4.88 -17.36
N VAL A 60 -2.86 5.46 -16.32
CA VAL A 60 -3.01 4.78 -15.03
C VAL A 60 -3.92 3.56 -15.19
N PRO A 61 -3.50 2.36 -14.73
CA PRO A 61 -4.35 1.19 -14.81
C PRO A 61 -5.60 1.37 -13.96
N THR A 62 -6.70 0.77 -14.42
CA THR A 62 -7.99 0.74 -13.71
C THR A 62 -8.32 -0.64 -13.15
N SER A 63 -7.45 -1.62 -13.41
CA SER A 63 -7.59 -3.00 -12.93
C SER A 63 -6.22 -3.65 -12.71
N ARG A 64 -6.19 -4.75 -11.95
CA ARG A 64 -4.97 -5.56 -11.76
C ARG A 64 -4.45 -6.11 -13.08
N ALA A 65 -5.33 -6.55 -13.98
CA ALA A 65 -4.94 -7.06 -15.29
C ALA A 65 -4.21 -5.99 -16.14
N GLU A 66 -4.72 -4.76 -16.15
CA GLU A 66 -4.04 -3.63 -16.80
C GLU A 66 -2.70 -3.31 -16.14
N GLY A 67 -2.65 -3.33 -14.81
CA GLY A 67 -1.41 -3.14 -14.05
C GLY A 67 -0.34 -4.18 -14.40
N LEU A 68 -0.71 -5.45 -14.51
CA LEU A 68 0.19 -6.54 -14.89
C LEU A 68 0.73 -6.36 -16.31
N VAL A 69 -0.10 -5.92 -17.26
CA VAL A 69 0.36 -5.63 -18.64
C VAL A 69 1.40 -4.51 -18.65
N ILE A 70 1.17 -3.44 -17.90
CA ILE A 70 2.12 -2.32 -17.77
C ILE A 70 3.44 -2.81 -17.15
N LEU A 71 3.37 -3.59 -16.07
CA LEU A 71 4.56 -4.12 -15.39
C LEU A 71 5.36 -5.07 -16.29
N LYS A 72 4.68 -5.91 -17.09
CA LYS A 72 5.34 -6.77 -18.08
C LYS A 72 6.19 -5.99 -19.08
N GLN A 73 5.69 -4.83 -19.50
CA GLN A 73 6.37 -3.98 -20.49
C GLN A 73 7.51 -3.18 -19.85
N ALA A 74 7.30 -2.67 -18.64
CA ALA A 74 8.23 -1.75 -17.98
C ALA A 74 9.35 -2.47 -17.22
N VAL A 75 9.04 -3.58 -16.55
CA VAL A 75 9.95 -4.31 -15.66
C VAL A 75 9.80 -5.83 -15.88
N PRO A 76 10.11 -6.33 -17.10
CA PRO A 76 9.81 -7.71 -17.50
C PRO A 76 10.46 -8.77 -16.60
N SER A 77 11.62 -8.48 -16.01
CA SER A 77 12.33 -9.42 -15.13
C SER A 77 11.58 -9.72 -13.83
N LEU A 78 10.71 -8.81 -13.36
CA LEU A 78 9.87 -9.03 -12.18
C LEU A 78 8.50 -9.64 -12.52
N TYR A 79 8.14 -9.72 -13.80
CA TYR A 79 6.76 -10.01 -14.20
C TYR A 79 6.25 -11.35 -13.68
N ASP A 80 7.02 -12.44 -13.86
CA ASP A 80 6.59 -13.78 -13.47
C ASP A 80 6.37 -13.88 -11.96
N ASP A 81 7.22 -13.21 -11.18
CA ASP A 81 7.11 -13.19 -9.74
C ASP A 81 5.93 -12.34 -9.25
N ILE A 82 5.63 -11.23 -9.92
CA ILE A 82 4.45 -10.42 -9.63
C ILE A 82 3.18 -11.20 -10.00
N VAL A 83 3.18 -11.96 -11.10
CA VAL A 83 2.08 -12.87 -11.47
C VAL A 83 1.90 -13.95 -10.41
N ALA A 84 2.98 -14.52 -9.89
CA ALA A 84 2.92 -15.51 -8.81
C ALA A 84 2.33 -14.89 -7.53
N ALA A 85 2.74 -13.67 -7.16
CA ALA A 85 2.16 -12.94 -6.03
C ALA A 85 0.67 -12.61 -6.23
N ASN A 86 0.26 -12.20 -7.43
CA ASN A 86 -1.15 -11.99 -7.76
C ASN A 86 -1.95 -13.30 -7.69
N THR A 87 -1.38 -14.41 -8.15
CA THR A 87 -2.04 -15.72 -8.09
C THR A 87 -2.25 -16.19 -6.65
N ASP A 88 -1.25 -16.00 -5.77
CA ASP A 88 -1.39 -16.26 -4.33
C ASP A 88 -2.50 -15.39 -3.72
N PHE A 89 -2.49 -14.08 -4.02
CA PHE A 89 -3.53 -13.17 -3.56
C PHE A 89 -4.93 -13.61 -3.99
N GLU A 90 -5.13 -13.97 -5.27
CA GLU A 90 -6.42 -14.46 -5.77
C GLU A 90 -6.85 -15.78 -5.13
N SER A 91 -5.89 -16.66 -4.84
CA SER A 91 -6.16 -17.90 -4.12
C SER A 91 -6.65 -17.63 -2.70
N ARG A 92 -6.03 -16.69 -2.00
CA ARG A 92 -6.44 -16.25 -0.65
C ARG A 92 -7.78 -15.52 -0.66
N LEU A 93 -7.99 -14.64 -1.64
CA LEU A 93 -9.24 -13.93 -1.84
C LEU A 93 -10.44 -14.90 -1.97
N LYS A 94 -10.28 -15.98 -2.73
CA LYS A 94 -11.32 -17.02 -2.90
C LYS A 94 -11.69 -17.76 -1.60
N GLN A 95 -10.88 -17.66 -0.56
CA GLN A 95 -11.16 -18.27 0.75
C GLN A 95 -12.06 -17.41 1.62
N LEU A 96 -12.22 -16.12 1.30
CA LEU A 96 -13.11 -15.23 2.02
C LEU A 96 -14.57 -15.49 1.66
N MET A 97 -15.47 -15.22 2.61
CA MET A 97 -16.89 -15.03 2.30
C MET A 97 -17.12 -13.95 1.22
N PRO A 98 -18.21 -14.03 0.43
CA PRO A 98 -18.50 -13.08 -0.64
C PRO A 98 -18.42 -11.60 -0.23
N GLU A 99 -18.85 -11.27 0.98
CA GLU A 99 -18.79 -9.91 1.52
C GLU A 99 -17.35 -9.44 1.72
N GLY A 100 -16.47 -10.33 2.21
CA GLY A 100 -15.05 -10.05 2.36
C GLY A 100 -14.35 -9.88 1.01
N GLN A 101 -14.73 -10.68 0.01
CA GLN A 101 -14.24 -10.52 -1.36
C GLN A 101 -14.66 -9.17 -1.95
N GLN A 102 -15.94 -8.81 -1.81
CA GLN A 102 -16.45 -7.53 -2.28
C GLN A 102 -15.77 -6.35 -1.59
N HIS A 103 -15.46 -6.48 -0.31
CA HIS A 103 -14.71 -5.46 0.42
C HIS A 103 -13.33 -5.23 -0.22
N ILE A 104 -12.58 -6.31 -0.46
CA ILE A 104 -11.28 -6.21 -1.14
C ILE A 104 -11.43 -5.58 -2.53
N TYR A 105 -12.43 -5.97 -3.33
CA TYR A 105 -12.65 -5.36 -4.66
C TYR A 105 -12.96 -3.86 -4.58
N ASN A 106 -13.69 -3.42 -3.56
CA ASN A 106 -13.96 -2.01 -3.33
C ASN A 106 -12.66 -1.25 -2.98
N LEU A 107 -11.80 -1.85 -2.14
CA LEU A 107 -10.49 -1.28 -1.83
C LEU A 107 -9.57 -1.22 -3.06
N GLU A 108 -9.59 -2.23 -3.93
CA GLU A 108 -8.81 -2.21 -5.18
C GLU A 108 -9.29 -1.08 -6.11
N SER A 109 -10.61 -0.95 -6.30
CA SER A 109 -11.20 0.13 -7.08
C SER A 109 -10.86 1.52 -6.53
N GLY A 110 -10.97 1.68 -5.21
CA GLY A 110 -10.59 2.91 -4.50
C GLY A 110 -9.11 3.26 -4.74
N TYR A 111 -8.22 2.28 -4.64
CA TYR A 111 -6.79 2.48 -4.89
C TYR A 111 -6.50 2.95 -6.32
N PHE A 112 -7.13 2.36 -7.35
CA PHE A 112 -7.01 2.85 -8.72
C PHE A 112 -7.55 4.27 -8.89
N GLY A 113 -8.62 4.64 -8.16
CA GLY A 113 -9.11 6.02 -8.08
C GLY A 113 -8.08 7.01 -7.51
N VAL A 114 -7.37 6.61 -6.45
CA VAL A 114 -6.26 7.38 -5.88
C VAL A 114 -5.11 7.50 -6.86
N LEU A 115 -4.70 6.40 -7.52
CA LEU A 115 -3.62 6.43 -8.52
C LEU A 115 -3.94 7.34 -9.71
N LYS A 116 -5.23 7.47 -10.06
CA LYS A 116 -5.70 8.34 -11.15
C LYS A 116 -5.67 9.83 -10.76
N THR A 117 -6.13 10.16 -9.55
CA THR A 117 -6.27 11.55 -9.10
C THR A 117 -5.00 12.10 -8.46
N ARG A 118 -4.25 11.25 -7.76
CA ARG A 118 -2.98 11.55 -7.07
C ARG A 118 -3.11 12.75 -6.14
N THR A 119 -4.23 12.81 -5.43
CA THR A 119 -4.47 13.83 -4.39
C THR A 119 -4.07 13.31 -3.01
N GLN A 120 -3.43 14.16 -2.22
CA GLN A 120 -3.08 13.82 -0.83
C GLN A 120 -4.34 13.46 -0.05
N GLU A 121 -5.42 14.21 -0.31
CA GLU A 121 -6.75 14.03 0.23
C GLU A 121 -7.30 12.65 -0.10
N GLY A 122 -7.27 12.25 -1.38
CA GLY A 122 -7.72 10.94 -1.83
C GLY A 122 -6.94 9.78 -1.20
N LEU A 123 -5.61 9.93 -1.02
CA LEU A 123 -4.80 8.91 -0.36
C LEU A 123 -5.15 8.78 1.13
N VAL A 124 -5.29 9.91 1.83
CA VAL A 124 -5.68 9.92 3.25
C VAL A 124 -7.07 9.32 3.43
N ASP A 125 -8.02 9.73 2.59
CA ASP A 125 -9.39 9.21 2.62
C ASP A 125 -9.46 7.71 2.34
N TYR A 126 -8.68 7.23 1.37
CA TYR A 126 -8.59 5.82 1.06
C TYR A 126 -8.09 4.99 2.25
N TYR A 127 -6.98 5.38 2.88
CA TYR A 127 -6.47 4.62 4.03
C TYR A 127 -7.37 4.73 5.26
N LEU A 128 -8.08 5.85 5.44
CA LEU A 128 -9.11 5.95 6.47
C LEU A 128 -10.28 5.00 6.23
N ASP A 129 -10.72 4.86 4.97
CA ASP A 129 -11.77 3.91 4.61
C ASP A 129 -11.34 2.46 4.89
N VAL A 130 -10.08 2.11 4.60
CA VAL A 130 -9.49 0.81 4.99
C VAL A 130 -9.54 0.63 6.51
N CYS A 131 -9.08 1.61 7.28
CA CYS A 131 -9.09 1.58 8.74
C CYS A 131 -10.51 1.38 9.31
N HIS A 132 -11.44 2.21 8.89
CA HIS A 132 -12.82 2.20 9.37
C HIS A 132 -13.54 0.92 8.99
N THR A 133 -13.36 0.46 7.75
CA THR A 133 -14.03 -0.74 7.32
C THR A 133 -13.49 -1.97 8.04
N TYR A 134 -12.17 -2.09 8.18
CA TYR A 134 -11.56 -3.20 8.93
C TYR A 134 -12.02 -3.21 10.39
N ALA A 135 -12.00 -2.06 11.07
CA ALA A 135 -12.45 -1.94 12.45
C ALA A 135 -13.96 -2.20 12.63
N ALA A 136 -14.76 -2.01 11.59
CA ALA A 136 -16.20 -2.26 11.59
C ALA A 136 -16.59 -3.69 11.16
N LEU A 137 -15.63 -4.54 10.76
CA LEU A 137 -15.93 -5.90 10.36
C LEU A 137 -16.55 -6.70 11.53
N PRO A 138 -17.64 -7.45 11.31
CA PRO A 138 -18.15 -8.37 12.31
C PRO A 138 -17.15 -9.51 12.53
N ALA A 139 -17.14 -10.09 13.74
CA ALA A 139 -16.16 -11.11 14.15
C ALA A 139 -15.99 -12.27 13.14
N PRO A 140 -17.06 -12.84 12.54
CA PRO A 140 -16.89 -13.90 11.53
C PRO A 140 -16.13 -13.44 10.29
N GLN A 141 -16.30 -12.19 9.86
CA GLN A 141 -15.55 -11.65 8.73
C GLN A 141 -14.10 -11.39 9.13
N HIS A 142 -13.86 -10.86 10.33
CA HIS A 142 -12.51 -10.68 10.86
C HIS A 142 -11.72 -12.00 10.92
N ASP A 143 -12.35 -13.08 11.39
CA ASP A 143 -11.73 -14.41 11.47
C ASP A 143 -11.41 -14.96 10.07
N ASP A 144 -12.29 -14.75 9.08
CA ASP A 144 -12.04 -15.11 7.69
C ASP A 144 -10.85 -14.35 7.08
N PHE A 145 -10.80 -13.02 7.29
CA PHE A 145 -9.66 -12.20 6.87
C PHE A 145 -8.37 -12.67 7.53
N LYS A 146 -8.41 -13.00 8.83
CA LYS A 146 -7.26 -13.52 9.56
C LYS A 146 -6.79 -14.87 9.04
N LYS A 147 -7.71 -15.72 8.61
CA LYS A 147 -7.38 -17.02 8.03
C LYS A 147 -6.74 -16.90 6.65
N ALA A 148 -7.27 -16.02 5.80
CA ALA A 148 -6.77 -15.85 4.43
C ALA A 148 -5.50 -14.98 4.35
N PHE A 149 -5.41 -13.95 5.21
CA PHE A 149 -4.34 -12.96 5.25
C PHE A 149 -3.83 -12.73 6.69
N PRO A 150 -3.29 -13.77 7.35
CA PRO A 150 -2.84 -13.67 8.73
C PRO A 150 -1.75 -12.61 8.94
N GLU A 151 -0.87 -12.44 7.95
CA GLU A 151 0.23 -11.46 7.96
C GLU A 151 -0.33 -10.03 8.03
N THR A 152 -1.25 -9.70 7.13
CA THR A 152 -1.90 -8.39 7.07
C THR A 152 -2.69 -8.11 8.34
N VAL A 153 -3.54 -9.05 8.76
CA VAL A 153 -4.37 -8.90 9.97
C VAL A 153 -3.52 -8.68 11.22
N SER A 154 -2.42 -9.43 11.36
CA SER A 154 -1.50 -9.25 12.49
C SER A 154 -1.01 -7.80 12.59
N CYS A 155 -0.75 -7.13 11.47
CA CYS A 155 -0.31 -5.74 11.46
C CYS A 155 -1.45 -4.74 11.61
N LEU A 156 -2.63 -4.99 11.03
CA LEU A 156 -3.81 -4.14 11.22
C LEU A 156 -4.26 -4.10 12.69
N ASP A 157 -4.04 -5.20 13.42
CA ASP A 157 -4.37 -5.32 14.84
C ASP A 157 -3.35 -4.61 15.76
N GLU A 158 -2.16 -4.26 15.25
CA GLU A 158 -1.13 -3.54 16.03
C GLU A 158 -1.58 -2.12 16.41
N ASP A 159 -1.17 -1.68 17.60
CA ASP A 159 -1.44 -0.31 18.05
C ASP A 159 -0.81 0.74 17.13
N LEU A 160 0.27 0.38 16.44
CA LEU A 160 0.88 1.26 15.43
C LEU A 160 -0.12 1.60 14.31
N TYR A 161 -0.87 0.62 13.82
CA TYR A 161 -1.85 0.87 12.76
C TYR A 161 -2.99 1.76 13.26
N LYS A 162 -3.49 1.53 14.49
CA LYS A 162 -4.48 2.40 15.15
C LYS A 162 -3.98 3.84 15.29
N GLN A 163 -2.72 4.03 15.66
CA GLN A 163 -2.09 5.36 15.74
C GLN A 163 -2.03 6.04 14.37
N MET A 164 -1.69 5.29 13.30
CA MET A 164 -1.72 5.81 11.93
C MET A 164 -3.12 6.24 11.50
N CYS A 165 -4.15 5.44 11.80
CA CYS A 165 -5.54 5.78 11.50
C CYS A 165 -5.96 7.07 12.23
N ASN A 166 -5.68 7.19 13.53
CA ASN A 166 -5.99 8.40 14.30
C ASN A 166 -5.24 9.63 13.77
N ALA A 167 -3.96 9.51 13.41
CA ALA A 167 -3.22 10.61 12.81
C ALA A 167 -3.83 11.04 11.46
N ALA A 168 -4.29 10.10 10.64
CA ALA A 168 -5.00 10.38 9.40
C ALA A 168 -6.37 11.06 9.64
N GLU A 169 -7.12 10.66 10.67
CA GLU A 169 -8.38 11.31 11.06
C GLU A 169 -8.17 12.75 11.48
N GLN A 170 -7.16 13.01 12.31
CA GLN A 170 -6.80 14.36 12.74
C GLN A 170 -6.33 15.21 11.55
N LEU A 171 -5.59 14.62 10.61
CA LEU A 171 -5.18 15.29 9.38
C LEU A 171 -6.41 15.67 8.52
N LYS A 172 -7.36 14.74 8.34
CA LYS A 172 -8.61 15.00 7.61
C LYS A 172 -9.46 16.07 8.30
N ALA A 173 -9.64 15.98 9.61
CA ALA A 173 -10.37 16.97 10.41
C ALA A 173 -9.72 18.37 10.34
N ASN A 174 -8.41 18.44 10.15
CA ASN A 174 -7.67 19.69 9.92
C ASN A 174 -7.61 20.10 8.43
N ASN A 175 -8.54 19.63 7.60
CA ASN A 175 -8.58 19.90 6.16
C ASN A 175 -7.26 19.56 5.46
N TYR A 176 -6.66 18.42 5.82
CA TYR A 176 -5.41 17.88 5.27
C TYR A 176 -4.18 18.78 5.45
N LYS A 177 -4.25 19.75 6.38
CA LYS A 177 -3.14 20.62 6.73
C LYS A 177 -2.29 20.01 7.83
N MET A 178 -0.98 19.93 7.59
CA MET A 178 0.00 19.47 8.56
C MET A 178 0.38 20.62 9.50
N ASP A 179 -0.13 20.63 10.72
CA ASP A 179 0.23 21.59 11.77
C ASP A 179 1.11 20.96 12.85
N THR A 180 1.50 21.74 13.85
CA THR A 180 2.36 21.28 14.95
C THR A 180 1.74 20.16 15.77
N LYS A 181 0.41 20.14 15.93
CA LYS A 181 -0.31 19.07 16.64
C LYS A 181 -0.21 17.76 15.87
N ILE A 182 -0.52 17.77 14.57
CA ILE A 182 -0.47 16.58 13.72
C ILE A 182 0.97 16.11 13.53
N MET A 183 1.92 17.03 13.36
CA MET A 183 3.36 16.67 13.35
C MET A 183 3.78 15.98 14.65
N GLY A 184 3.25 16.39 15.80
CA GLY A 184 3.47 15.71 17.08
C GLY A 184 2.97 14.26 17.08
N LEU A 185 1.77 14.01 16.53
CA LEU A 185 1.21 12.66 16.39
C LEU A 185 2.06 11.79 15.45
N VAL A 186 2.41 12.33 14.28
CA VAL A 186 3.26 11.65 13.30
C VAL A 186 4.65 11.37 13.87
N GLY A 187 5.20 12.30 14.66
CA GLY A 187 6.47 12.12 15.36
C GLY A 187 6.46 10.91 16.29
N GLN A 188 5.36 10.65 17.01
CA GLN A 188 5.21 9.46 17.86
C GLN A 188 5.18 8.17 17.03
N ILE A 189 4.51 8.18 15.88
CA ILE A 189 4.48 7.02 14.96
C ILE A 189 5.91 6.66 14.51
N PHE A 190 6.71 7.66 14.14
CA PHE A 190 8.11 7.44 13.72
C PHE A 190 9.05 7.01 14.86
N GLN A 191 8.63 7.11 16.12
CA GLN A 191 9.36 6.55 17.26
C GLN A 191 9.12 5.04 17.44
N ASN A 192 8.17 4.45 16.72
CA ASN A 192 7.95 3.01 16.78
C ASN A 192 9.21 2.25 16.33
N LYS A 193 9.52 1.14 16.99
CA LYS A 193 10.68 0.28 16.69
C LYS A 193 10.75 -0.16 15.22
N ARG A 194 9.60 -0.28 14.54
CA ARG A 194 9.53 -0.60 13.10
C ARG A 194 10.16 0.50 12.23
N PHE A 195 10.22 1.75 12.70
CA PHE A 195 10.87 2.86 11.98
C PHE A 195 12.30 3.16 12.46
N ALA A 196 12.82 2.44 13.47
CA ALA A 196 14.23 2.53 13.82
C ALA A 196 15.10 2.02 12.65
N LYS A 197 16.26 2.65 12.42
CA LYS A 197 17.27 2.09 11.50
C LYS A 197 17.69 0.73 12.05
N LYS A 198 17.54 -0.34 11.26
CA LYS A 198 18.20 -1.62 11.56
C LYS A 198 19.70 -1.39 11.34
N ASN A 199 20.50 -1.52 12.40
CA ASN A 199 21.96 -1.48 12.33
C ASN A 199 22.49 -2.73 11.62
#